data_AF-A0A2D6ANB2-F1
#
_entry.id   AF-A0A2D6ANB2-F1
#
_cell.length_a   1.000
_cell.length_b   1.000
_cell.length_c   1.000
_cell.angle_alpha   90.00
_cell.angle_beta   90.00
_cell.angle_gamma   90.00
#
_symmetry.space_group_name_H-M   'P 1'
#
loop_
_entity.id
_entity.type
_entity.pdbx_description
1 polymer ?
#
loop_
_entity_poly.entity_id
_entity_poly.type
_entity_poly.pdbx_seq_one_letter_code
_entity_poly.pdbx_strand_id
1 'polypeptide(L)'
;MSERDIVIGGGMSMRDEEFIREYVLKILKEQAEEKDDKSDLPGTTGPGPGRYKKELANLKALSDSNPKKLMQNLGIKPGGGGQPWQIILKILNDAISGTKEMDAVYNNTQKKKDAFGRMGIAVSLTGELAVRDALAFIRETFRGAKNAGYLNFDDKVQVEILGNEILAYVSPKAFRWNQKLKKSKKSKPEESKPEESKPEESKPEES
;
A
#
# COMPACT_ATOMS: atom_id res chain seq x y z
N MET A 1 -24.50 -47.10 7.48
CA MET A 1 -25.02 -46.17 6.45
C MET A 1 -25.39 -44.88 7.17
N SER A 2 -24.76 -43.73 6.97
CA SER A 2 -23.94 -43.28 5.85
C SER A 2 -22.86 -42.30 6.30
N GLU A 3 -21.69 -42.44 5.69
CA GLU A 3 -20.63 -41.44 5.60
C GLU A 3 -21.14 -40.13 4.99
N ARG A 4 -20.67 -39.00 5.50
CA ARG A 4 -20.74 -37.71 4.82
C ARG A 4 -19.31 -37.25 4.54
N ASP A 5 -18.87 -37.49 3.31
CA ASP A 5 -17.73 -36.82 2.71
C ASP A 5 -18.02 -35.32 2.57
N ILE A 6 -17.14 -34.50 3.15
CA ILE A 6 -17.08 -33.05 2.90
C ILE A 6 -15.90 -32.82 1.96
N VAL A 7 -16.20 -32.74 0.66
CA VAL A 7 -15.27 -32.27 -0.37
C VAL A 7 -15.44 -30.77 -0.49
N ILE A 8 -14.51 -29.98 0.05
CA ILE A 8 -14.35 -28.55 -0.30
C ILE A 8 -13.05 -28.42 -1.07
N GLY A 9 -13.09 -28.87 -2.32
CA GLY A 9 -12.11 -28.53 -3.34
C GLY A 9 -12.68 -27.41 -4.20
N GLY A 10 -12.71 -26.19 -3.66
CA GLY A 10 -13.09 -24.98 -4.39
C GLY A 10 -11.96 -24.54 -5.32
N GLY A 11 -11.69 -25.32 -6.38
CA GLY A 11 -10.88 -24.84 -7.50
C GLY A 11 -11.69 -23.80 -8.27
N MET A 12 -11.31 -22.52 -8.15
CA MET A 12 -11.85 -21.44 -8.99
C MET A 12 -11.69 -21.82 -10.47
N SER A 13 -12.73 -21.59 -11.25
CA SER A 13 -12.69 -21.85 -12.67
C SER A 13 -11.75 -20.84 -13.34
N MET A 14 -11.01 -21.26 -14.37
CA MET A 14 -10.13 -20.36 -15.15
C MET A 14 -10.84 -19.09 -15.67
N ARG A 15 -12.18 -19.10 -15.75
CA ARG A 15 -12.97 -17.94 -16.20
C ARG A 15 -13.02 -16.81 -15.17
N ASP A 16 -12.95 -17.14 -13.88
CA ASP A 16 -13.02 -16.15 -12.81
C ASP A 16 -11.68 -15.38 -12.69
N GLU A 17 -10.56 -16.07 -12.89
CA GLU A 17 -9.22 -15.44 -12.99
C GLU A 17 -9.07 -14.57 -14.25
N GLU A 18 -9.62 -15.00 -15.40
CA GLU A 18 -9.60 -14.20 -16.63
C GLU A 18 -10.51 -12.97 -16.53
N PHE A 19 -11.64 -13.09 -15.85
CA PHE A 19 -12.56 -11.97 -15.60
C PHE A 19 -11.93 -10.89 -14.71
N ILE A 20 -11.27 -11.29 -13.62
CA ILE A 20 -10.51 -10.37 -12.75
C ILE A 20 -9.37 -9.71 -13.53
N ARG A 21 -8.67 -10.46 -14.39
CA ARG A 21 -7.62 -9.93 -15.28
C ARG A 21 -8.14 -8.88 -16.26
N GLU A 22 -9.19 -9.17 -17.02
CA GLU A 22 -9.70 -8.21 -18.02
C GLU A 22 -10.25 -6.95 -17.37
N TYR A 23 -10.91 -7.03 -16.21
CA TYR A 23 -11.58 -5.87 -15.61
C TYR A 23 -10.65 -4.98 -14.78
N VAL A 24 -9.68 -5.56 -14.06
CA VAL A 24 -8.60 -4.78 -13.42
C VAL A 24 -7.77 -4.08 -14.50
N LEU A 25 -7.47 -4.78 -15.61
CA LEU A 25 -6.82 -4.18 -16.77
C LEU A 25 -7.70 -3.10 -17.41
N LYS A 26 -9.02 -3.24 -17.44
CA LYS A 26 -9.94 -2.22 -17.98
C LYS A 26 -9.96 -0.96 -17.12
N ILE A 27 -10.07 -1.07 -15.80
CA ILE A 27 -10.02 0.10 -14.90
C ILE A 27 -8.65 0.79 -14.98
N LEU A 28 -7.56 0.01 -15.05
CA LEU A 28 -6.22 0.57 -15.19
C LEU A 28 -5.92 1.09 -16.61
N LYS A 29 -6.51 0.50 -17.67
CA LYS A 29 -6.44 1.01 -19.05
C LYS A 29 -7.27 2.27 -19.23
N GLU A 30 -8.51 2.32 -18.76
CA GLU A 30 -9.32 3.56 -18.74
C GLU A 30 -8.61 4.67 -17.94
N GLN A 31 -7.80 4.30 -16.95
CA GLN A 31 -6.94 5.22 -16.21
C GLN A 31 -5.64 5.61 -16.95
N ALA A 32 -5.14 4.77 -17.86
CA ALA A 32 -3.92 4.98 -18.64
C ALA A 32 -4.18 5.63 -20.02
N GLU A 33 -5.33 5.38 -20.66
CA GLU A 33 -5.69 5.93 -21.98
C GLU A 33 -5.95 7.45 -21.97
N GLU A 34 -6.02 8.08 -20.78
CA GLU A 34 -5.99 9.54 -20.68
C GLU A 34 -4.55 10.12 -20.77
N LYS A 35 -3.52 9.25 -20.84
CA LYS A 35 -2.14 9.60 -21.19
C LYS A 35 -1.50 8.50 -22.05
N ASP A 36 -1.68 8.69 -23.36
CA ASP A 36 -0.86 8.16 -24.46
C ASP A 36 -0.92 6.66 -24.82
N ASP A 37 -1.10 6.49 -26.13
CA ASP A 37 -1.05 5.26 -26.91
C ASP A 37 0.24 4.43 -26.71
N LYS A 38 0.07 3.12 -26.93
CA LYS A 38 1.09 2.05 -27.12
C LYS A 38 1.66 1.39 -25.87
N SER A 39 1.10 0.23 -25.54
CA SER A 39 1.90 -1.01 -25.56
C SER A 39 1.00 -2.25 -25.60
N ASP A 40 0.82 -2.80 -26.81
CA ASP A 40 0.59 -4.23 -27.02
C ASP A 40 1.78 -5.01 -26.46
N LEU A 41 1.55 -6.08 -25.71
CA LEU A 41 2.31 -7.33 -25.77
C LEU A 41 1.65 -8.39 -24.86
N PRO A 42 1.37 -9.61 -25.37
CA PRO A 42 0.77 -10.70 -24.60
C PRO A 42 1.82 -11.49 -23.80
N GLY A 43 1.44 -11.92 -22.59
CA GLY A 43 1.93 -13.11 -21.90
C GLY A 43 3.24 -13.01 -21.09
N THR A 44 3.21 -13.48 -19.83
CA THR A 44 4.18 -14.46 -19.31
C THR A 44 3.57 -15.29 -18.16
N THR A 45 3.69 -16.61 -18.24
CA THR A 45 3.36 -17.58 -17.20
C THR A 45 4.68 -18.13 -16.66
N GLY A 46 5.06 -17.77 -15.43
CA GLY A 46 6.26 -18.25 -14.75
C GLY A 46 6.42 -17.62 -13.36
N PRO A 47 7.20 -18.23 -12.43
CA PRO A 47 7.44 -17.70 -11.08
C PRO A 47 8.47 -16.56 -11.15
N GLY A 48 8.02 -15.42 -11.67
CA GLY A 48 8.77 -14.17 -11.80
C GLY A 48 8.19 -13.04 -10.94
N PRO A 49 8.82 -11.87 -10.93
CA PRO A 49 8.59 -10.81 -9.95
C PRO A 49 7.15 -10.28 -10.04
N GLY A 50 6.30 -10.71 -9.10
CA GLY A 50 4.97 -10.16 -8.77
C GLY A 50 4.05 -9.95 -9.96
N ARG A 51 3.02 -10.81 -10.11
CA ARG A 51 2.00 -10.71 -11.18
C ARG A 51 1.34 -9.33 -11.31
N TYR A 52 1.45 -8.47 -10.30
CA TYR A 52 0.81 -7.15 -10.19
C TYR A 52 1.77 -5.96 -10.21
N LYS A 53 3.03 -6.16 -10.63
CA LYS A 53 4.06 -5.12 -10.54
C LYS A 53 3.75 -3.90 -11.41
N LYS A 54 3.16 -4.09 -12.59
CA LYS A 54 2.83 -2.97 -13.52
C LYS A 54 1.66 -2.16 -12.99
N GLU A 55 0.65 -2.86 -12.50
CA GLU A 55 -0.56 -2.33 -11.90
C GLU A 55 -0.22 -1.50 -10.66
N LEU A 56 0.65 -2.02 -9.80
CA LEU A 56 1.15 -1.29 -8.65
C LEU A 56 1.98 -0.06 -9.06
N ALA A 57 2.75 -0.14 -10.14
CA ALA A 57 3.50 1.02 -10.65
C ALA A 57 2.56 2.12 -11.19
N ASN A 58 1.48 1.74 -11.87
CA ASN A 58 0.46 2.69 -12.34
C ASN A 58 -0.28 3.34 -11.17
N LEU A 59 -0.65 2.54 -10.16
CA LEU A 59 -1.27 3.04 -8.93
C LEU A 59 -0.34 4.03 -8.21
N LYS A 60 0.95 3.72 -8.14
CA LYS A 60 1.99 4.59 -7.59
C LYS A 60 2.11 5.90 -8.39
N ALA A 61 2.09 5.82 -9.71
CA ALA A 61 2.14 7.00 -10.57
C ALA A 61 0.90 7.89 -10.39
N LEU A 62 -0.29 7.30 -10.23
CA LEU A 62 -1.52 8.03 -9.94
C LEU A 62 -1.54 8.63 -8.54
N SER A 63 -1.02 7.90 -7.54
CA SER A 63 -0.94 8.38 -6.16
C SER A 63 -0.03 9.62 -6.05
N ASP A 64 0.96 9.74 -6.93
CA ASP A 64 1.86 10.89 -7.01
C ASP A 64 1.36 12.01 -7.93
N SER A 65 0.86 11.69 -9.13
CA SER A 65 0.51 12.70 -10.14
C SER A 65 -0.92 13.25 -10.00
N ASN A 66 -1.90 12.39 -9.72
CA ASN A 66 -3.32 12.72 -9.69
C ASN A 66 -4.05 12.05 -8.51
N PRO A 67 -3.63 12.36 -7.26
CA PRO A 67 -4.11 11.64 -6.07
C PRO A 67 -5.62 11.77 -5.86
N LYS A 68 -6.23 12.90 -6.22
CA LYS A 68 -7.69 13.10 -6.13
C LYS A 68 -8.46 12.17 -7.08
N LYS A 69 -7.97 12.00 -8.31
CA LYS A 69 -8.57 11.08 -9.30
C LYS A 69 -8.49 9.65 -8.80
N LEU A 70 -7.34 9.26 -8.21
CA LEU A 70 -7.20 7.94 -7.58
C LEU A 70 -8.25 7.72 -6.47
N MET A 71 -8.44 8.68 -5.57
CA MET A 71 -9.45 8.57 -4.52
C MET A 71 -10.87 8.45 -5.07
N GLN A 72 -11.20 9.22 -6.11
CA GLN A 72 -12.49 9.14 -6.79
C GLN A 72 -12.73 7.76 -7.43
N ASN A 73 -11.73 7.22 -8.11
CA ASN A 73 -11.80 5.91 -8.75
C ASN A 73 -11.99 4.78 -7.72
N LEU A 74 -11.37 4.91 -6.55
CA LEU A 74 -11.56 3.99 -5.43
C LEU A 74 -12.88 4.22 -4.67
N GLY A 75 -13.70 5.18 -5.07
CA GLY A 75 -14.94 5.54 -4.35
C GLY A 75 -14.70 6.18 -2.98
N ILE A 76 -13.46 6.56 -2.66
CA ILE A 76 -13.09 7.14 -1.38
C ILE A 76 -13.60 8.58 -1.32
N LYS A 77 -14.44 8.87 -0.34
CA LYS A 77 -14.97 10.21 -0.13
C LYS A 77 -14.05 10.98 0.84
N PRO A 78 -13.84 12.29 0.63
CA PRO A 78 -13.14 13.09 1.61
C PRO A 78 -13.87 12.96 2.97
N GLY A 79 -13.12 12.59 4.01
CA GLY A 79 -13.63 12.50 5.37
C GLY A 79 -13.05 13.61 6.22
N GLY A 80 -13.91 14.37 6.89
CA GLY A 80 -13.50 15.40 7.84
C GLY A 80 -13.57 14.90 9.27
N GLY A 81 -12.48 15.10 10.02
CA GLY A 81 -12.44 15.01 11.48
C GLY A 81 -12.57 13.61 12.07
N GLY A 82 -12.26 13.51 13.36
CA GLY A 82 -12.31 12.27 14.13
C GLY A 82 -10.95 11.72 14.49
N GLN A 83 -10.97 10.58 15.19
CA GLN A 83 -9.76 9.91 15.62
C GLN A 83 -9.04 9.28 14.41
N PRO A 84 -7.70 9.25 14.37
CA PRO A 84 -6.98 8.77 13.19
C PRO A 84 -7.37 7.36 12.73
N TRP A 85 -7.67 6.46 13.67
CA TRP A 85 -8.14 5.10 13.35
C TRP A 85 -9.52 5.08 12.68
N GLN A 86 -10.40 6.06 12.96
CA GLN A 86 -11.73 6.16 12.33
C GLN A 86 -11.61 6.55 10.87
N ILE A 87 -10.69 7.45 10.56
CA ILE A 87 -10.44 7.89 9.18
C ILE A 87 -9.75 6.78 8.39
N ILE A 88 -8.80 6.06 8.99
CA ILE A 88 -8.21 4.84 8.39
C ILE A 88 -9.33 3.83 8.06
N LEU A 89 -10.21 3.56 9.03
CA LEU A 89 -11.33 2.64 8.85
C LEU A 89 -12.25 3.08 7.71
N LYS A 90 -12.58 4.38 7.66
CA LYS A 90 -13.40 4.95 6.60
C LYS A 90 -12.74 4.79 5.23
N ILE A 91 -11.47 5.17 5.08
CA ILE A 91 -10.74 5.06 3.82
C ILE A 91 -10.72 3.61 3.33
N LEU A 92 -10.45 2.66 4.23
CA LEU A 92 -10.43 1.24 3.87
C LEU A 92 -11.83 0.75 3.48
N ASN A 93 -12.86 1.06 4.26
CA ASN A 93 -14.23 0.65 3.93
C ASN A 93 -14.73 1.26 2.63
N ASP A 94 -14.47 2.55 2.40
CA ASP A 94 -14.85 3.23 1.16
C ASP A 94 -14.09 2.63 -0.03
N ALA A 95 -12.80 2.31 0.11
CA ALA A 95 -12.01 1.69 -0.95
C ALA A 95 -12.50 0.27 -1.28
N ILE A 96 -12.79 -0.53 -0.24
CA ILE A 96 -13.27 -1.92 -0.36
C ILE A 96 -14.67 -1.94 -1.00
N SER A 97 -15.61 -1.14 -0.50
CA SER A 97 -16.98 -1.10 -1.03
C SER A 97 -17.13 -0.29 -2.32
N GLY A 98 -16.19 0.62 -2.60
CA GLY A 98 -16.24 1.52 -3.75
C GLY A 98 -15.90 0.83 -5.07
N THR A 99 -15.23 -0.33 -5.03
CA THR A 99 -14.79 -1.07 -6.22
C THR A 99 -14.97 -2.56 -5.99
N LYS A 100 -15.48 -3.28 -7.00
CA LYS A 100 -15.70 -4.74 -6.88
C LYS A 100 -14.38 -5.50 -6.71
N GLU A 101 -13.30 -4.94 -7.23
CA GLU A 101 -11.95 -5.48 -7.23
C GLU A 101 -11.37 -5.47 -5.81
N MET A 102 -11.55 -4.37 -5.08
CA MET A 102 -11.12 -4.32 -3.69
C MET A 102 -12.01 -5.20 -2.81
N ASP A 103 -13.32 -5.28 -3.06
CA ASP A 103 -14.24 -6.19 -2.36
C ASP A 103 -13.87 -7.67 -2.56
N ALA A 104 -13.42 -8.05 -3.75
CA ALA A 104 -12.99 -9.42 -4.06
C ALA A 104 -11.71 -9.82 -3.29
N VAL A 105 -10.77 -8.90 -3.12
CA VAL A 105 -9.47 -9.18 -2.48
C VAL A 105 -9.51 -9.00 -0.96
N TYR A 106 -10.19 -7.95 -0.51
CA TYR A 106 -10.21 -7.53 0.88
C TYR A 106 -11.59 -7.77 1.45
N ASN A 107 -11.62 -8.50 2.55
CA ASN A 107 -12.83 -8.75 3.31
C ASN A 107 -12.98 -7.68 4.41
N ASN A 108 -13.82 -7.97 5.40
CA ASN A 108 -14.14 -7.09 6.52
C ASN A 108 -12.92 -6.46 7.19
N THR A 109 -13.08 -5.18 7.54
CA THR A 109 -12.18 -4.44 8.41
C THR A 109 -12.54 -4.68 9.87
N GLN A 110 -11.53 -4.86 10.71
CA GLN A 110 -11.70 -5.09 12.14
C GLN A 110 -10.83 -4.14 12.96
N LYS A 111 -11.39 -3.58 14.02
CA LYS A 111 -10.60 -2.77 14.97
C LYS A 111 -9.76 -3.70 15.83
N LYS A 112 -8.45 -3.46 15.87
CA LYS A 112 -7.54 -4.14 16.79
C LYS A 112 -6.89 -3.14 17.74
N LYS A 113 -6.79 -3.54 18.99
CA LYS A 113 -6.06 -2.81 20.04
C LYS A 113 -4.80 -3.59 20.37
N ASP A 114 -3.68 -2.90 20.45
CA ASP A 114 -2.42 -3.52 20.83
C ASP A 114 -2.26 -3.59 22.36
N ALA A 115 -1.20 -4.27 22.83
CA ALA A 115 -0.91 -4.38 24.26
C ALA A 115 -0.61 -3.04 24.95
N PHE A 116 -0.33 -1.97 24.20
CA PHE A 116 -0.04 -0.62 24.68
C PHE A 116 -1.25 0.32 24.57
N GLY A 117 -2.40 -0.21 24.15
CA GLY A 117 -3.66 0.52 24.00
C GLY A 117 -3.80 1.34 22.72
N ARG A 118 -2.89 1.20 21.76
CA ARG A 118 -2.97 1.81 20.43
C ARG A 118 -4.03 1.11 19.59
N MET A 119 -4.75 1.90 18.79
CA MET A 119 -5.80 1.40 17.90
C MET A 119 -5.28 1.29 16.48
N GLY A 120 -5.63 0.20 15.81
CA GLY A 120 -5.35 -0.07 14.41
C GLY A 120 -6.52 -0.77 13.75
N ILE A 121 -6.52 -0.82 12.43
CA ILE A 121 -7.53 -1.46 11.60
C ILE A 121 -6.87 -2.62 10.87
N ALA A 122 -7.32 -3.84 11.17
CA ALA A 122 -6.93 -5.04 10.45
C ALA A 122 -7.89 -5.26 9.28
N VAL A 123 -7.34 -5.70 8.15
CA VAL A 123 -8.09 -6.06 6.95
C VAL A 123 -7.76 -7.50 6.63
N SER A 124 -8.78 -8.35 6.62
CA SER A 124 -8.64 -9.75 6.24
C SER A 124 -8.60 -9.89 4.73
N LEU A 125 -7.81 -10.84 4.23
CA LEU A 125 -7.74 -11.15 2.81
C LEU A 125 -8.59 -12.38 2.50
N THR A 126 -9.22 -12.40 1.33
CA THR A 126 -9.99 -13.55 0.82
C THR A 126 -9.09 -14.69 0.33
N GLY A 127 -7.80 -14.41 0.07
CA GLY A 127 -6.80 -15.37 -0.37
C GLY A 127 -6.47 -15.29 -1.87
N GLU A 128 -7.20 -14.45 -2.63
CA GLU A 128 -7.02 -14.27 -4.07
C GLU A 128 -5.71 -13.55 -4.43
N LEU A 129 -5.22 -12.69 -3.52
CA LEU A 129 -4.02 -11.90 -3.71
C LEU A 129 -2.95 -12.26 -2.68
N ALA A 130 -1.68 -12.30 -3.12
CA ALA A 130 -0.57 -12.46 -2.21
C ALA A 130 -0.54 -11.30 -1.20
N VAL A 131 -0.39 -11.62 0.09
CA VAL A 131 -0.43 -10.64 1.20
C VAL A 131 0.52 -9.46 0.99
N ARG A 132 1.67 -9.70 0.34
CA ARG A 132 2.65 -8.67 0.00
C ARG A 132 2.15 -7.66 -1.03
N ASP A 133 1.45 -8.14 -2.05
CA ASP A 133 0.89 -7.29 -3.10
C ASP A 133 -0.29 -6.50 -2.53
N ALA A 134 -1.17 -7.18 -1.78
CA ALA A 134 -2.28 -6.56 -1.08
C ALA A 134 -1.80 -5.45 -0.10
N LEU A 135 -0.68 -5.67 0.58
CA LEU A 135 -0.05 -4.64 1.42
C LEU A 135 0.41 -3.42 0.61
N ALA A 136 0.99 -3.65 -0.56
CA ALA A 136 1.49 -2.59 -1.42
C ALA A 136 0.36 -1.72 -1.96
N PHE A 137 -0.76 -2.34 -2.37
CA PHE A 137 -1.99 -1.64 -2.76
C PHE A 137 -2.49 -0.73 -1.63
N ILE A 138 -2.69 -1.26 -0.42
CA ILE A 138 -3.14 -0.45 0.73
C ILE A 138 -2.18 0.72 1.02
N ARG A 139 -0.87 0.51 0.89
CA ARG A 139 0.13 1.57 1.09
C ARG A 139 -0.01 2.70 0.07
N GLU A 140 -0.16 2.36 -1.21
CA GLU A 140 -0.33 3.36 -2.26
C GLU A 140 -1.70 4.06 -2.16
N THR A 141 -2.74 3.35 -1.71
CA THR A 141 -4.04 3.97 -1.36
C THR A 141 -3.89 5.02 -0.27
N PHE A 142 -3.21 4.71 0.84
CA PHE A 142 -2.98 5.70 1.90
C PHE A 142 -2.06 6.84 1.46
N ARG A 143 -1.07 6.56 0.61
CA ARG A 143 -0.21 7.59 0.01
C ARG A 143 -1.03 8.53 -0.85
N GLY A 144 -1.90 8.00 -1.72
CA GLY A 144 -2.85 8.78 -2.52
C GLY A 144 -3.79 9.60 -1.65
N ALA A 145 -4.36 9.02 -0.58
CA ALA A 145 -5.22 9.73 0.36
C ALA A 145 -4.50 10.89 1.06
N LYS A 146 -3.25 10.68 1.47
CA LYS A 146 -2.41 11.74 2.04
C LYS A 146 -2.13 12.84 1.01
N ASN A 147 -1.69 12.48 -0.19
CA ASN A 147 -1.39 13.44 -1.25
C ASN A 147 -2.65 14.20 -1.74
N ALA A 148 -3.83 13.59 -1.65
CA ALA A 148 -5.12 14.23 -1.94
C ALA A 148 -5.62 15.16 -0.82
N GLY A 149 -4.97 15.16 0.35
CA GLY A 149 -5.41 15.90 1.54
C GLY A 149 -6.59 15.25 2.28
N TYR A 150 -6.88 13.97 2.02
CA TYR A 150 -7.94 13.20 2.68
C TYR A 150 -7.45 12.63 4.01
N LEU A 151 -6.13 12.57 4.20
CA LEU A 151 -5.47 12.08 5.39
C LEU A 151 -4.52 13.15 5.93
N ASN A 152 -5.00 13.86 6.96
CA ASN A 152 -4.31 14.99 7.58
C ASN A 152 -3.97 14.68 9.05
N PHE A 153 -3.00 13.80 9.26
CA PHE A 153 -2.40 13.57 10.58
C PHE A 153 -0.92 13.96 10.55
N ASP A 154 -0.41 14.48 11.66
CA ASP A 154 1.02 14.75 11.83
C ASP A 154 1.84 13.45 11.83
N ASP A 155 1.24 12.38 12.36
CA ASP A 155 1.85 11.07 12.47
C ASP A 155 1.76 10.25 11.17
N LYS A 156 2.70 9.31 11.00
CA LYS A 156 2.75 8.43 9.84
C LYS A 156 1.78 7.26 9.99
N VAL A 157 1.05 6.96 8.91
CA VAL A 157 0.31 5.70 8.79
C VAL A 157 1.30 4.59 8.50
N GLN A 158 1.23 3.51 9.28
CA GLN A 158 2.01 2.31 9.11
C GLN A 158 1.10 1.18 8.70
N VAL A 159 1.61 0.38 7.77
CA VAL A 159 0.90 -0.78 7.23
C VAL A 159 1.84 -1.96 7.31
N GLU A 160 1.41 -2.98 8.05
CA GLU A 160 2.19 -4.18 8.36
C GLU A 160 1.37 -5.45 8.12
N ILE A 161 2.07 -6.55 7.88
CA ILE A 161 1.43 -7.87 7.73
C ILE A 161 1.35 -8.51 9.12
N LEU A 162 0.16 -8.99 9.48
CA LEU A 162 -0.10 -9.71 10.73
C LEU A 162 -0.75 -11.07 10.41
N GLY A 163 0.08 -12.07 10.09
CA GLY A 163 -0.41 -13.37 9.63
C GLY A 163 -1.04 -13.27 8.25
N ASN A 164 -2.34 -13.56 8.14
CA ASN A 164 -3.12 -13.44 6.89
C ASN A 164 -3.92 -12.12 6.81
N GLU A 165 -3.63 -11.17 7.69
CA GLU A 165 -4.27 -9.86 7.70
C GLU A 165 -3.25 -8.75 7.43
N ILE A 166 -3.76 -7.62 6.97
CA ILE A 166 -2.99 -6.38 6.86
C ILE A 166 -3.48 -5.42 7.93
N LEU A 167 -2.57 -4.93 8.76
CA LEU A 167 -2.87 -3.98 9.82
C LEU A 167 -2.40 -2.57 9.43
N ALA A 168 -3.32 -1.61 9.46
CA ALA A 168 -3.06 -0.18 9.30
C ALA A 168 -3.24 0.56 10.64
N TYR A 169 -2.26 1.36 11.05
CA TYR A 169 -2.32 2.14 12.29
C TYR A 169 -1.50 3.41 12.19
N VAL A 170 -1.76 4.37 13.08
CA VAL A 170 -1.00 5.64 13.14
C VAL A 170 0.08 5.55 14.20
N SER A 171 1.30 5.98 13.87
CA SER A 171 2.38 6.03 14.85
C SER A 171 3.42 7.11 14.54
N PRO A 172 3.93 7.84 15.56
CA PRO A 172 4.94 8.89 15.38
C PRO A 172 6.31 8.36 14.94
N LYS A 173 6.66 7.12 15.29
CA LYS A 173 7.94 6.49 14.94
C LYS A 173 7.69 5.20 14.18
N ALA A 174 8.64 4.74 13.37
CA ALA A 174 8.59 3.39 12.81
C ALA A 174 8.48 2.38 13.97
N PHE A 175 7.29 1.81 14.17
CA PHE A 175 7.01 0.85 15.20
C PHE A 175 6.68 -0.47 14.50
N ARG A 176 6.81 -1.56 15.25
CA ARG A 176 6.19 -2.83 14.88
C ARG A 176 5.04 -3.08 15.83
N TRP A 177 3.93 -3.58 15.30
CA TRP A 177 2.79 -3.93 16.12
C TRP A 177 3.20 -4.92 17.22
N ASN A 178 2.74 -4.69 18.45
CA ASN A 178 3.08 -5.49 19.65
C ASN A 178 4.59 -5.66 19.97
N GLN A 179 5.50 -4.91 19.35
CA GLN A 179 6.92 -4.94 19.73
C GLN A 179 7.31 -3.70 20.55
N LYS A 180 7.94 -3.95 21.70
CA LYS A 180 8.67 -2.89 22.42
C LYS A 180 9.83 -2.44 21.54
N LEU A 181 9.96 -1.13 21.30
CA LEU A 181 11.17 -0.58 20.69
C LEU A 181 12.36 -1.05 21.54
N LYS A 182 13.22 -1.91 20.98
CA LYS A 182 14.55 -2.06 21.54
C LYS A 182 15.16 -0.67 21.46
N LYS A 183 15.47 -0.05 22.61
CA LYS A 183 16.22 1.20 22.64
C LYS A 183 17.48 0.94 21.81
N SER A 184 17.56 1.53 20.61
CA SER A 184 18.76 1.41 19.81
C SER A 184 19.89 1.94 20.69
N LYS A 185 20.90 1.09 20.94
CA LYS A 185 22.14 1.55 21.56
C LYS A 185 22.60 2.75 20.74
N LYS A 186 22.57 3.92 21.37
CA LYS A 186 23.02 5.20 20.83
C LYS A 186 24.31 4.94 20.07
N SER A 187 24.28 5.08 18.75
CA SER A 187 25.46 4.96 17.91
C SER A 187 26.50 5.91 18.50
N LYS A 188 27.65 5.35 18.85
CA LYS A 188 28.83 6.08 19.32
C LYS A 188 29.08 7.21 18.30
N PRO A 189 29.24 8.47 18.73
CA PRO A 189 29.46 9.58 17.81
C PRO A 189 30.66 9.24 16.92
N GLU A 190 30.44 9.34 15.60
CA GLU A 190 31.48 9.22 14.59
C GLU A 190 32.53 10.29 14.90
N GLU A 191 33.71 9.81 15.25
CA GLU A 191 34.92 10.60 15.46
C GLU A 191 35.24 11.29 14.14
N SER A 192 34.99 12.60 14.12
CA SER A 192 35.24 13.50 13.00
C SER A 192 36.68 13.33 12.50
N LYS A 193 36.83 12.79 11.30
CA LYS A 193 38.09 12.79 10.55
C LYS A 193 38.49 14.26 10.27
N PRO A 194 39.74 14.67 10.57
CA PRO A 194 40.19 16.04 10.31
C PRO A 194 40.21 16.35 8.82
N GLU A 195 39.67 17.51 8.50
CA GLU A 195 39.52 18.11 7.16
C GLU A 195 40.92 18.43 6.60
N GLU A 196 41.30 17.72 5.53
CA GLU A 196 42.56 17.91 4.82
C GLU A 196 42.51 19.25 4.07
N SER A 197 43.33 20.19 4.53
CA SER A 197 43.40 21.57 4.05
C SER A 197 43.96 21.59 2.62
N LYS A 198 43.17 22.11 1.69
CA LYS A 198 43.57 22.29 0.29
C LYS A 198 44.43 23.56 0.16
N PRO A 199 45.60 23.53 -0.51
CA PRO A 199 46.48 24.69 -0.65
C PRO A 199 45.91 25.71 -1.64
N GLU A 200 46.12 26.97 -1.29
CA GLU A 200 45.70 28.20 -1.97
C GLU A 200 46.54 28.44 -3.23
N GLU A 201 45.90 28.42 -4.40
CA GLU A 201 46.53 28.62 -5.70
C GLU A 201 46.69 30.13 -5.97
N SER A 202 47.95 30.56 -6.05
CA SER A 202 48.40 31.94 -6.24
C SER A 202 48.25 32.36 -7.70
N LYS A 203 47.53 33.45 -7.95
CA LYS A 203 47.50 34.12 -9.27
C LYS A 203 48.74 35.02 -9.45
N PRO A 204 49.39 35.01 -10.62
CA PRO A 204 50.34 36.06 -10.98
C PRO A 204 49.60 37.30 -11.54
N GLU A 205 50.01 38.48 -11.06
CA GLU A 205 49.77 39.77 -11.72
C GLU A 205 50.58 39.84 -13.01
N GLU A 206 49.91 40.11 -14.13
CA GLU A 206 50.56 40.49 -15.38
C GLU A 206 50.54 42.02 -15.50
N SER A 207 51.57 42.53 -16.17
CA SER A 207 52.10 43.90 -16.15
C SER A 207 51.26 44.95 -16.88
#